data_AF-A0A7W8U7U3-F1
#
_entry.id   AF-A0A7W8U7U3-F1
#
_cell.length_a   1.000
_cell.length_b   1.000
_cell.length_c   1.000
_cell.angle_alpha   90.00
_cell.angle_beta   90.00
_cell.angle_gamma   90.00
#
_symmetry.space_group_name_H-M   'P 1'
#
loop_
_entity.id
_entity.type
_entity.pdbx_description
1 polymer ?
#
loop_
_entity_poly.entity_id
_entity_poly.type
_entity_poly.pdbx_seq_one_letter_code
_entity_poly.pdbx_strand_id
1 'polypeptide(L)'
;MLMSASAELADVSRHPGRNASTAGTAVVPNQEFFMRFSKVAYRPITDGHVSVAILVLQERRYYLAWLIPPLIAAGLWPAVAKAHDAPSGWSYPFSCCSNQDCRPVATKAISERPQGYVINITGEVVPYRDTRVRTSPDGEYHWCSVAGEERSRTICLFVPPHSY
;
A
#
# COMPACT_ATOMS: atom_id res chain seq x y z
N MET A 1 -14.65 -58.11 35.88
CA MET A 1 -15.93 -58.44 35.21
C MET A 1 -16.91 -57.31 35.47
N LEU A 2 -17.65 -56.91 34.43
CA LEU A 2 -18.79 -55.97 34.37
C LEU A 2 -18.41 -54.48 34.48
N MET A 3 -18.34 -53.75 33.35
CA MET A 3 -19.44 -53.10 32.59
C MET A 3 -20.09 -51.99 33.43
N SER A 4 -20.01 -50.71 33.04
CA SER A 4 -20.85 -50.18 31.96
C SER A 4 -20.30 -48.89 31.36
N ALA A 5 -20.38 -48.82 30.03
CA ALA A 5 -20.33 -47.59 29.25
C ALA A 5 -21.74 -46.99 29.18
N SER A 6 -21.83 -45.65 29.18
CA SER A 6 -22.97 -44.93 28.59
C SER A 6 -22.43 -43.72 27.85
N ALA A 7 -22.78 -43.67 26.57
CA ALA A 7 -22.56 -42.58 25.65
C ALA A 7 -23.60 -41.48 25.88
N GLU A 8 -23.26 -40.23 25.55
CA GLU A 8 -24.28 -39.28 25.11
C GLU A 8 -23.73 -38.47 23.94
N LEU A 9 -24.22 -38.83 22.76
CA LEU A 9 -24.19 -38.01 21.55
C LEU A 9 -25.21 -36.88 21.72
N ALA A 10 -24.80 -35.66 21.36
CA ALA A 10 -25.72 -34.63 20.91
C ALA A 10 -25.05 -33.81 19.80
N ASP A 11 -25.21 -34.30 18.58
CA ASP A 11 -25.23 -33.50 17.37
C ASP A 11 -26.59 -32.79 17.30
N VAL A 12 -26.61 -31.46 17.20
CA VAL A 12 -27.67 -30.73 16.49
C VAL A 12 -27.21 -29.32 16.12
N SER A 13 -26.99 -29.21 14.82
CA SER A 13 -27.04 -28.03 13.97
C SER A 13 -28.02 -26.92 14.44
N ARG A 14 -27.51 -25.69 14.55
CA ARG A 14 -28.30 -24.46 14.25
C ARG A 14 -27.39 -23.27 13.93
N HIS A 15 -27.31 -22.94 12.64
CA HIS A 15 -27.14 -21.56 12.18
C HIS A 15 -28.37 -20.74 12.58
N PRO A 16 -28.21 -19.49 13.03
CA PRO A 16 -28.44 -18.38 12.11
C PRO A 16 -27.52 -17.18 12.37
N GLY A 17 -27.32 -16.34 11.35
CA GLY A 17 -26.73 -15.01 11.55
C GLY A 17 -25.85 -14.53 10.42
N ARG A 18 -26.41 -14.45 9.21
CA ARG A 18 -25.85 -13.60 8.15
C ARG A 18 -25.95 -12.15 8.61
N ASN A 19 -24.86 -11.57 9.09
CA ASN A 19 -24.79 -10.13 9.24
C ASN A 19 -24.20 -9.55 7.96
N ALA A 20 -25.11 -8.90 7.23
CA ALA A 20 -24.90 -8.25 5.97
C ALA A 20 -23.68 -7.34 6.02
N SER A 21 -22.87 -7.45 4.98
CA SER A 21 -21.94 -6.43 4.53
C SER A 21 -22.69 -5.11 4.38
N THR A 22 -22.51 -4.19 5.34
CA THR A 22 -22.67 -2.77 5.07
C THR A 22 -21.49 -2.36 4.19
N ALA A 23 -21.71 -2.45 2.88
CA ALA A 23 -20.95 -1.74 1.89
C ALA A 23 -20.99 -0.25 2.25
N GLY A 24 -19.89 0.26 2.81
CA GLY A 24 -19.62 1.68 2.84
C GLY A 24 -19.42 2.14 1.40
N THR A 25 -20.50 2.56 0.76
CA THR A 25 -20.44 3.40 -0.43
C THR A 25 -19.71 4.67 -0.04
N ALA A 26 -18.43 4.75 -0.39
CA ALA A 26 -17.72 6.01 -0.47
C ALA A 26 -18.44 6.83 -1.55
N VAL A 27 -19.31 7.73 -1.11
CA VAL A 27 -19.85 8.80 -1.95
C VAL A 27 -18.66 9.68 -2.33
N VAL A 28 -18.20 9.53 -3.56
CA VAL A 28 -17.28 10.46 -4.21
C VAL A 28 -18.02 11.80 -4.30
N PRO A 29 -17.51 12.89 -3.70
CA PRO A 29 -18.10 14.20 -3.94
C PRO A 29 -17.89 14.55 -5.41
N ASN A 30 -19.00 14.66 -6.12
CA ASN A 30 -19.09 15.12 -7.48
C ASN A 30 -18.51 16.55 -7.55
N GLN A 31 -17.27 16.70 -8.00
CA GLN A 31 -16.70 18.00 -8.34
C GLN A 31 -17.32 18.44 -9.66
N GLU A 32 -18.51 19.03 -9.57
CA GLU A 32 -19.13 19.85 -10.60
C GLU A 32 -18.21 21.06 -10.84
N PHE A 33 -17.26 20.89 -11.76
CA PHE A 33 -16.46 21.98 -12.31
C PHE A 33 -17.39 22.84 -13.18
N PHE A 34 -18.13 23.74 -12.53
CA PHE A 34 -18.84 24.81 -13.20
C PHE A 34 -17.81 25.64 -13.97
N MET A 35 -17.65 25.34 -15.27
CA MET A 35 -17.12 26.29 -16.22
C MET A 35 -18.04 27.51 -16.19
N ARG A 36 -17.64 28.51 -15.41
CA ARG A 36 -18.24 29.83 -15.38
C ARG A 36 -17.87 30.49 -16.71
N PHE A 37 -18.70 30.27 -17.72
CA PHE A 37 -18.63 31.03 -18.96
C PHE A 37 -18.93 32.49 -18.63
N SER A 38 -17.88 33.27 -18.41
CA SER A 38 -17.97 34.73 -18.46
C SER A 38 -18.46 35.10 -19.86
N LYS A 39 -19.72 35.49 -19.97
CA LYS A 39 -20.24 36.20 -21.15
C LYS A 39 -19.41 37.47 -21.31
N VAL A 40 -18.41 37.41 -22.19
CA VAL A 40 -17.73 38.62 -22.68
C VAL A 40 -18.74 39.31 -23.60
N ALA A 41 -19.36 40.36 -23.09
CA ALA A 41 -20.18 41.26 -23.89
C ALA A 41 -19.26 41.99 -24.88
N TYR A 42 -19.38 41.66 -26.16
CA TYR A 42 -18.74 42.40 -27.24
C TYR A 42 -19.44 43.75 -27.38
N ARG A 43 -18.77 44.83 -26.97
CA ARG A 43 -19.22 46.20 -27.23
C ARG A 43 -18.63 46.67 -28.56
N PRO A 44 -19.44 47.13 -29.53
CA PRO A 44 -18.90 47.75 -30.73
C PRO A 44 -18.27 49.09 -30.34
N ILE A 45 -16.98 49.24 -30.66
CA ILE A 45 -16.22 50.49 -30.52
C ILE A 45 -16.58 51.35 -31.74
N THR A 46 -17.41 52.37 -31.53
CA THR A 46 -17.42 53.55 -32.39
C THR A 46 -16.34 54.51 -31.90
N ASP A 47 -15.76 55.25 -32.84
CA ASP A 47 -14.94 56.45 -32.64
C ASP A 47 -13.43 56.24 -32.49
N GLY A 48 -12.81 56.02 -33.65
CA GLY A 48 -11.79 56.91 -34.22
C GLY A 48 -10.83 57.64 -33.28
N HIS A 49 -9.77 56.97 -32.81
CA HIS A 49 -8.47 57.59 -32.54
C HIS A 49 -7.37 56.54 -32.76
N VAL A 50 -6.62 56.67 -33.86
CA VAL A 50 -5.41 55.87 -34.11
C VAL A 50 -4.29 56.44 -33.25
N SER A 51 -4.12 55.92 -32.04
CA SER A 51 -2.90 56.13 -31.26
C SER A 51 -1.80 55.20 -31.77
N VAL A 52 -1.01 55.71 -32.71
CA VAL A 52 0.33 55.22 -33.00
C VAL A 52 1.19 55.49 -31.76
N ALA A 53 1.42 54.49 -30.88
CA ALA A 53 2.58 54.40 -29.97
C ALA A 53 2.46 53.26 -28.93
N ILE A 54 2.30 51.98 -29.34
CA ILE A 54 2.56 50.85 -28.43
C ILE A 54 3.22 49.70 -29.21
N LEU A 55 4.42 49.91 -29.77
CA LEU A 55 5.23 48.82 -30.34
C LEU A 55 6.75 49.03 -30.12
N VAL A 56 7.19 49.47 -28.93
CA VAL A 56 8.66 49.52 -28.65
C VAL A 56 9.05 49.14 -27.21
N LEU A 57 8.30 48.28 -26.51
CA LEU A 57 8.74 47.79 -25.17
C LEU A 57 8.51 46.28 -24.94
N GLN A 58 8.35 45.49 -26.00
CA GLN A 58 8.00 44.06 -25.92
C GLN A 58 9.18 43.10 -26.24
N GLU A 59 10.45 43.49 -26.16
CA GLU A 59 11.54 42.63 -26.69
C GLU A 59 12.62 42.21 -25.67
N ARG A 60 12.54 42.63 -24.40
CA ARG A 60 13.62 42.37 -23.42
C ARG A 60 13.27 41.46 -22.22
N ARG A 61 12.05 40.91 -22.16
CA ARG A 61 11.61 40.07 -21.03
C ARG A 61 11.57 38.56 -21.30
N TYR A 62 11.86 38.11 -22.51
CA TYR A 62 11.71 36.70 -22.90
C TYR A 62 12.99 35.86 -22.85
N TYR A 63 14.16 36.47 -22.66
CA TYR A 63 15.43 35.73 -22.66
C TYR A 63 15.71 34.93 -21.36
N LEU A 64 15.05 35.26 -20.24
CA LEU A 64 15.19 34.49 -18.99
C LEU A 64 14.23 33.30 -18.88
N ALA A 65 13.24 33.20 -19.79
CA ALA A 65 12.23 32.15 -19.76
C ALA A 65 12.62 30.86 -20.52
N TRP A 66 13.74 30.86 -21.24
CA TRP A 66 14.18 29.74 -22.08
C TRP A 66 15.29 28.86 -21.47
N LEU A 67 15.78 29.18 -20.26
CA LEU A 67 16.77 28.34 -19.57
C LEU A 67 16.18 27.40 -18.51
N ILE A 68 14.86 27.43 -18.29
CA ILE A 68 14.18 26.58 -17.31
C ILE A 68 13.73 25.19 -17.86
N PRO A 69 13.48 24.95 -19.17
CA PRO A 69 12.95 23.65 -19.59
C PRO A 69 13.91 22.45 -19.76
N PRO A 70 15.27 22.52 -19.71
CA PRO A 70 16.08 21.29 -19.80
C PRO A 70 16.41 20.65 -18.44
N LEU A 71 16.41 21.40 -17.33
CA LEU A 71 16.84 20.88 -16.03
C LEU A 71 15.80 20.00 -15.32
N ILE A 72 14.51 20.12 -15.69
CA ILE A 72 13.44 19.30 -15.09
C ILE A 72 13.33 17.92 -15.78
N ALA A 73 13.79 17.77 -17.03
CA ALA A 73 13.65 16.52 -17.77
C ALA A 73 14.66 15.42 -17.36
N ALA A 74 15.76 15.75 -16.68
CA ALA A 74 16.84 14.79 -16.38
C ALA A 74 16.76 14.15 -14.97
N GLY A 75 15.91 14.63 -14.07
CA GLY A 75 15.94 14.26 -12.65
C GLY A 75 14.81 13.36 -12.14
N LEU A 76 13.80 13.07 -12.97
CA LEU A 76 12.58 12.37 -12.55
C LEU A 76 12.46 11.02 -13.26
N TRP A 77 13.45 10.15 -13.08
CA TRP A 77 13.24 8.73 -13.38
C TRP A 77 12.52 8.11 -12.18
N PRO A 78 11.24 7.70 -12.29
CA PRO A 78 10.60 6.99 -11.20
C PRO A 78 11.37 5.70 -10.97
N ALA A 79 11.96 5.54 -9.78
CA ALA A 79 12.42 4.25 -9.33
C ALA A 79 11.21 3.32 -9.35
N VAL A 80 11.29 2.25 -10.14
CA VAL A 80 10.24 1.23 -10.20
C VAL A 80 10.30 0.48 -8.87
N ALA A 81 9.56 0.95 -7.87
CA ALA A 81 9.28 0.17 -6.68
C ALA A 81 8.40 -1.00 -7.11
N LYS A 82 8.97 -2.20 -7.15
CA LYS A 82 8.20 -3.43 -7.28
C LYS A 82 7.38 -3.54 -6.00
N ALA A 83 6.05 -3.44 -6.10
CA ALA A 83 5.13 -3.53 -4.96
C ALA A 83 5.22 -4.86 -4.17
N HIS A 84 6.11 -5.77 -4.58
CA HIS A 84 6.30 -7.11 -4.06
C HIS A 84 7.75 -7.36 -3.60
N ASP A 85 8.59 -6.33 -3.59
CA ASP A 85 9.92 -6.38 -2.97
C ASP A 85 9.83 -5.83 -1.55
N ALA A 86 10.78 -6.22 -0.70
CA ALA A 86 10.99 -5.59 0.58
C ALA A 86 11.39 -4.11 0.38
N PRO A 87 11.04 -3.20 1.31
CA PRO A 87 11.37 -1.77 1.19
C PRO A 87 12.87 -1.49 1.06
N SER A 88 13.71 -2.40 1.57
CA SER A 88 15.17 -2.40 1.48
C SER A 88 15.71 -2.81 0.10
N GLY A 89 14.85 -3.25 -0.82
CA GLY A 89 15.20 -3.51 -2.22
C GLY A 89 15.50 -4.97 -2.59
N TRP A 90 15.23 -5.94 -1.70
CA TRP A 90 15.35 -7.36 -2.02
C TRP A 90 13.99 -8.00 -2.31
N SER A 91 13.97 -9.00 -3.18
CA SER A 91 12.73 -9.69 -3.56
C SER A 91 12.44 -10.88 -2.66
N TYR A 92 11.20 -10.98 -2.18
CA TYR A 92 10.75 -12.19 -1.50
C TYR A 92 10.72 -13.37 -2.47
N PRO A 93 11.13 -14.58 -2.03
CA PRO A 93 10.93 -15.80 -2.81
C PRO A 93 9.46 -15.98 -3.20
N PHE A 94 9.19 -16.34 -4.47
CA PHE A 94 7.83 -16.53 -4.96
C PHE A 94 7.05 -17.58 -4.15
N SER A 95 7.72 -18.61 -3.65
CA SER A 95 7.13 -19.62 -2.76
C SER A 95 6.60 -19.10 -1.43
N CYS A 96 7.05 -17.91 -1.00
CA CYS A 96 6.58 -17.24 0.21
C CYS A 96 5.58 -16.13 -0.06
N CYS A 97 5.81 -15.34 -1.13
CA CYS A 97 5.09 -14.09 -1.34
C CYS A 97 3.92 -14.20 -2.30
N SER A 98 3.99 -15.06 -3.33
CA SER A 98 3.03 -15.09 -4.44
C SER A 98 2.64 -13.68 -4.95
N ASN A 99 3.56 -12.71 -4.89
CA ASN A 99 3.37 -11.29 -5.21
C ASN A 99 2.37 -10.52 -4.35
N GLN A 100 2.03 -10.93 -3.12
CA GLN A 100 1.11 -10.14 -2.27
C GLN A 100 1.15 -10.48 -0.78
N ASP A 101 1.72 -11.62 -0.41
CA ASP A 101 1.57 -12.17 0.93
C ASP A 101 2.51 -11.53 1.97
N CYS A 102 3.65 -11.01 1.53
CA CYS A 102 4.75 -10.59 2.40
C CYS A 102 4.79 -9.08 2.66
N ARG A 103 5.09 -8.72 3.91
CA ARG A 103 5.30 -7.34 4.36
C ARG A 103 6.34 -7.24 5.49
N PRO A 104 7.05 -6.12 5.63
CA PRO A 104 7.81 -5.85 6.83
C PRO A 104 6.87 -5.73 8.04
N VAL A 105 7.32 -6.17 9.20
CA VAL A 105 6.59 -6.01 10.46
C VAL A 105 7.51 -5.44 11.53
N ALA A 106 6.95 -4.62 12.43
CA ALA A 106 7.72 -4.08 13.54
C ALA A 106 8.23 -5.22 14.44
N THR A 107 9.40 -5.06 15.06
CA THR A 107 9.98 -6.05 16.01
C THR A 107 8.97 -6.49 17.07
N LYS A 108 8.15 -5.57 17.59
CA LYS A 108 7.10 -5.87 18.59
C LYS A 108 5.96 -6.78 18.10
N ALA A 109 5.83 -7.01 16.79
CA ALA A 109 4.84 -7.91 16.23
C ALA A 109 5.24 -9.38 16.41
N ILE A 110 6.53 -9.64 16.63
CA ILE A 110 7.09 -10.98 16.81
C ILE A 110 7.69 -11.07 18.21
N SER A 111 7.40 -12.13 18.94
CA SER A 111 8.03 -12.40 20.23
C SER A 111 8.77 -13.72 20.21
N GLU A 112 10.05 -13.69 20.52
CA GLU A 112 10.84 -14.90 20.71
C GLU A 112 10.53 -15.54 22.05
N ARG A 113 10.27 -16.84 22.03
CA ARG A 113 9.95 -17.66 23.20
C ARG A 113 10.68 -18.99 23.10
N PRO A 114 10.83 -19.77 24.19
CA PRO A 114 11.50 -21.07 24.14
C PRO A 114 10.93 -22.02 23.07
N GLN A 115 9.64 -21.92 22.77
CA GLN A 115 8.96 -22.73 21.75
C GLN A 115 9.17 -22.25 20.29
N GLY A 116 9.65 -21.03 20.06
CA GLY A 116 9.78 -20.43 18.73
C GLY A 116 9.37 -18.96 18.68
N TYR A 117 9.09 -18.49 17.47
CA TYR A 117 8.61 -17.15 17.18
C TYR A 117 7.09 -17.10 17.35
N VAL A 118 6.60 -16.16 18.14
CA VAL A 118 5.16 -15.91 18.33
C VAL A 118 4.74 -14.73 17.47
N ILE A 119 3.79 -14.94 16.57
CA ILE A 119 3.11 -13.87 15.85
C ILE A 119 2.09 -13.24 16.80
N ASN A 120 2.38 -12.07 17.36
CA ASN A 120 1.65 -11.55 18.52
C ASN A 120 0.15 -11.28 18.25
N ILE A 121 -0.21 -10.94 17.01
CA ILE A 121 -1.60 -10.64 16.65
C ILE A 121 -2.48 -11.89 16.49
N THR A 122 -1.90 -13.04 16.11
CA THR A 122 -2.63 -14.31 15.93
C THR A 122 -2.41 -15.28 17.08
N GLY A 123 -1.32 -15.13 17.83
CA GLY A 123 -0.85 -16.11 18.80
C GLY A 123 -0.21 -17.36 18.15
N GLU A 124 -0.04 -17.39 16.83
CA GLU A 124 0.62 -18.51 16.15
C GLU A 124 2.06 -18.64 16.63
N VAL A 125 2.45 -19.84 17.05
CA VAL A 125 3.84 -20.19 17.33
C VAL A 125 4.42 -20.83 16.07
N VAL A 126 5.47 -20.21 15.52
CA VAL A 126 6.30 -20.75 14.44
C VAL A 126 7.60 -21.29 15.07
N PRO A 127 7.76 -22.64 15.15
CA PRO A 127 8.95 -23.23 15.76
C PRO A 127 10.25 -22.80 15.09
N TYR A 128 11.35 -22.72 15.85
CA TYR A 128 12.67 -22.30 15.30
C TYR A 128 13.17 -23.15 14.12
N ARG A 129 12.78 -24.44 14.06
CA ARG A 129 13.16 -25.37 12.99
C ARG A 129 12.10 -25.53 11.90
N ASP A 130 11.06 -24.71 11.93
CA ASP A 130 10.02 -24.72 10.90
C ASP A 130 10.63 -24.27 9.56
N THR A 131 10.35 -25.00 8.49
CA THR A 131 10.86 -24.72 7.14
C THR A 131 10.38 -23.37 6.58
N ARG A 132 9.35 -22.78 7.18
CA ARG A 132 8.83 -21.45 6.87
C ARG A 132 9.70 -20.33 7.43
N VAL A 133 10.57 -20.62 8.41
CA VAL A 133 11.50 -19.64 8.99
C VAL A 133 12.69 -19.46 8.07
N ARG A 134 13.03 -18.21 7.77
CA ARG A 134 14.10 -17.81 6.85
C ARG A 134 14.88 -16.65 7.45
N THR A 135 16.15 -16.48 7.05
CA THR A 135 16.93 -15.30 7.43
C THR A 135 16.55 -14.11 6.57
N SER A 136 16.32 -12.94 7.18
CA SER A 136 16.10 -11.69 6.45
C SER A 136 17.44 -11.08 5.99
N PRO A 137 17.60 -10.74 4.70
CA PRO A 137 18.82 -10.10 4.18
C PRO A 137 19.08 -8.69 4.73
N ASP A 138 18.04 -7.99 5.14
CA ASP A 138 18.11 -6.60 5.63
C ASP A 138 18.09 -6.49 7.15
N GLY A 139 18.05 -7.62 7.86
CA GLY A 139 18.04 -7.64 9.33
C GLY A 139 16.72 -7.19 9.97
N GLU A 140 15.64 -7.05 9.20
CA GLU A 140 14.30 -6.74 9.70
C GLU A 140 13.42 -8.00 9.76
N TYR A 141 12.31 -7.91 10.49
CA TYR A 141 11.29 -8.96 10.45
C TYR A 141 10.36 -8.77 9.25
N HIS A 142 10.15 -9.83 8.47
CA HIS A 142 9.12 -9.85 7.42
C HIS A 142 8.20 -11.03 7.60
N TRP A 143 6.90 -10.76 7.57
CA TRP A 143 5.88 -11.77 7.77
C TRP A 143 5.06 -11.93 6.50
N CYS A 144 4.99 -13.16 6.00
CA CYS A 144 4.14 -13.53 4.88
C CYS A 144 2.93 -14.28 5.40
N SER A 145 1.74 -13.75 5.13
CA SER A 145 0.47 -14.35 5.51
C SER A 145 -0.44 -14.42 4.30
N VAL A 146 -1.43 -15.32 4.31
CA VAL A 146 -2.35 -15.47 3.16
C VAL A 146 -2.97 -14.13 2.81
N ALA A 147 -2.80 -13.72 1.55
CA ALA A 147 -3.26 -12.46 0.97
C ALA A 147 -2.73 -11.21 1.70
N GLY A 148 -1.64 -11.33 2.47
CA GLY A 148 -1.09 -10.24 3.27
C GLY A 148 -1.98 -9.84 4.46
N GLU A 149 -2.97 -10.67 4.83
CA GLU A 149 -3.92 -10.35 5.88
C GLU A 149 -3.31 -10.40 7.28
N GLU A 150 -3.75 -9.52 8.18
CA GLU A 150 -3.20 -9.40 9.54
C GLU A 150 -3.52 -10.57 10.48
N ARG A 151 -4.52 -11.40 10.15
CA ARG A 151 -4.98 -12.50 11.02
C ARG A 151 -5.10 -13.84 10.30
N SER A 152 -4.41 -14.01 9.18
CA SER A 152 -4.38 -15.28 8.44
C SER A 152 -3.16 -16.13 8.81
N ARG A 153 -3.11 -17.37 8.30
CA ARG A 153 -2.01 -18.31 8.57
C ARG A 153 -0.68 -17.81 8.03
N THR A 154 0.41 -18.11 8.74
CA THR A 154 1.77 -17.81 8.28
C THR A 154 2.20 -18.71 7.12
N ILE A 155 2.68 -18.09 6.04
CA ILE A 155 3.31 -18.77 4.89
C ILE A 155 4.83 -18.86 5.10
N CYS A 156 5.47 -17.73 5.40
CA CYS A 156 6.90 -17.63 5.73
C CYS A 156 7.12 -16.55 6.79
N LEU A 157 8.20 -16.70 7.56
CA LEU A 157 8.67 -15.70 8.51
C LEU A 157 10.16 -15.47 8.27
N PHE A 158 10.52 -14.26 7.85
CA PHE A 158 11.92 -13.83 7.74
C PHE A 158 12.33 -13.15 9.04
N VAL A 159 13.41 -13.62 9.64
CA VAL A 159 13.91 -13.17 10.94
C VAL A 159 15.31 -12.59 10.79
N PRO A 160 15.67 -11.56 11.60
CA PRO A 160 17.03 -11.01 11.60
C PRO A 160 18.08 -12.10 11.89
N PRO A 161 19.30 -11.99 11.35
CA PRO A 161 20.38 -12.90 11.70
C PRO A 161 20.76 -12.74 13.19
N HIS A 162 20.94 -13.86 13.89
CA HIS A 162 21.47 -13.88 15.24
C HIS A 162 22.98 -13.61 15.19
N SER A 163 23.46 -12.64 15.97
CA SER A 163 24.90 -12.51 16.25
C SER A 163 25.29 -13.57 17.28
N TYR A 164 26.23 -14.45 16.91
CA TYR A 164 26.83 -15.43 17.81
C TYR A 164 27.95 -14.81 18.65
#